data_AF-A0A8H6ZLR1-F1
#
_entry.id   AF-A0A8H6ZLR1-F1
#
_cell.length_a   1.000
_cell.length_b   1.000
_cell.length_c   1.000
_cell.angle_alpha   90.00
_cell.angle_beta   90.00
_cell.angle_gamma   90.00
#
_symmetry.space_group_name_H-M   'P 1'
#
loop_
_entity.id
_entity.type
_entity.pdbx_description
1 polymer ?
#
loop_
_entity_poly.entity_id
_entity_poly.type
_entity_poly.pdbx_seq_one_letter_code
_entity_poly.pdbx_strand_id
1 'polypeptide(L)'
;MLLTQADIASIYHVEVVKLWDIASAMVLVYDYVLTLNLEIEYTWGRNLSLLDCLFFFTRYAPFLDVGISLYSQLFPGLETSTCERVYRFSAWSFTIGIAIGESMEFVSNASYPWLINL
;
A
#
# COMPACT_ATOMS: atom_id res chain seq x y z
N MET A 1 8.37 14.91 -36.97
CA MET A 1 8.74 13.68 -36.23
C MET A 1 7.44 12.98 -35.89
N LEU A 2 7.06 11.97 -36.69
CA LEU A 2 5.82 11.22 -36.48
C LEU A 2 6.08 10.21 -35.36
N LEU A 3 5.23 10.19 -34.34
CA LEU A 3 5.27 9.19 -33.26
C LEU A 3 5.14 7.80 -33.89
N THR A 4 6.08 6.90 -33.57
CA THR A 4 6.05 5.51 -34.03
C THR A 4 4.97 4.75 -33.25
N GLN A 5 4.48 3.61 -33.76
CA GLN A 5 3.51 2.78 -33.02
C GLN A 5 4.02 2.37 -31.62
N ALA A 6 5.34 2.26 -31.45
CA ALA A 6 5.97 1.95 -30.18
C ALA A 6 5.81 3.10 -29.15
N ASP A 7 5.87 4.35 -29.60
CA ASP A 7 5.75 5.52 -28.72
C ASP A 7 4.32 5.65 -28.16
N ILE A 8 3.32 5.35 -28.99
CA ILE A 8 1.91 5.41 -28.58
C ILE A 8 1.62 4.34 -27.51
N ALA A 9 2.12 3.11 -27.70
CA ALA A 9 1.93 2.04 -26.71
C ALA A 9 2.53 2.40 -25.35
N SER A 10 3.71 3.03 -25.31
CA SER A 10 4.35 3.48 -24.07
C SER A 10 3.51 4.52 -23.32
N ILE A 11 2.92 5.48 -24.03
CA ILE A 11 2.05 6.51 -23.42
C ILE A 11 0.78 5.89 -22.84
N TYR A 12 0.17 4.94 -23.56
CA TYR A 12 -1.02 4.21 -23.08
C TYR A 12 -0.76 3.48 -21.77
N HIS A 13 0.38 2.81 -21.64
CA HIS A 13 0.73 2.11 -20.41
C HIS A 13 0.84 3.07 -19.21
N VAL A 14 1.44 4.25 -19.41
CA VAL A 14 1.60 5.24 -18.34
C VAL A 14 0.25 5.82 -17.90
N GLU A 15 -0.67 6.07 -18.83
CA GLU A 15 -2.01 6.57 -18.47
C GLU A 15 -2.85 5.55 -17.71
N VAL A 16 -2.83 4.28 -18.14
CA VAL A 16 -3.57 3.21 -17.47
C VAL A 16 -3.06 3.00 -16.04
N VAL A 17 -1.74 3.03 -15.84
CA VAL A 17 -1.13 2.90 -14.50
C VAL A 17 -1.57 4.06 -13.59
N LYS A 18 -1.54 5.30 -14.09
CA LYS A 18 -2.00 6.47 -13.31
C LYS A 18 -3.45 6.33 -12.86
N LEU A 19 -4.35 5.93 -13.77
CA LEU A 19 -5.76 5.76 -13.46
C LEU A 19 -5.97 4.63 -12.44
N TRP A 20 -5.23 3.54 -12.58
CA TRP A 20 -5.28 2.41 -11.66
C TRP A 20 -4.81 2.80 -10.25
N ASP A 21 -3.72 3.56 -10.15
CA ASP A 21 -3.19 4.04 -8.87
C ASP A 21 -4.15 5.00 -8.18
N ILE A 22 -4.82 5.89 -8.94
CA ILE A 22 -5.85 6.77 -8.40
C ILE A 22 -7.05 5.96 -7.89
N ALA A 23 -7.50 4.96 -8.65
CA ALA A 23 -8.60 4.09 -8.24
C ALA A 23 -8.25 3.30 -6.98
N SER A 24 -7.03 2.74 -6.91
CA SER A 24 -6.49 2.06 -5.74
C SER A 24 -6.44 3.00 -4.51
N ALA A 25 -5.98 4.24 -4.70
CA ALA A 25 -5.95 5.25 -3.65
C ALA A 25 -7.36 5.55 -3.10
N MET A 26 -8.36 5.64 -3.97
CA MET A 26 -9.75 5.87 -3.58
C MET A 26 -10.31 4.71 -2.75
N VAL A 27 -10.06 3.47 -3.18
CA VAL A 27 -10.47 2.28 -2.42
C VAL A 27 -9.79 2.25 -1.06
N LEU A 28 -8.49 2.55 -1.00
CA LEU A 28 -7.74 2.60 0.25
C LEU A 28 -8.31 3.64 1.23
N VAL A 29 -8.63 4.84 0.74
CA VAL A 29 -9.28 5.89 1.55
C VAL A 29 -10.66 5.43 2.02
N TYR A 30 -11.44 4.80 1.15
CA TYR A 30 -12.77 4.31 1.48
C TYR A 30 -12.74 3.26 2.59
N ASP A 31 -11.88 2.24 2.45
CA ASP A 31 -11.71 1.19 3.46
C ASP A 31 -11.23 1.77 4.79
N TYR A 32 -10.33 2.76 4.74
CA TYR A 32 -9.85 3.47 5.91
C TYR A 32 -10.98 4.20 6.65
N VAL A 33 -11.79 5.00 5.94
CA VAL A 33 -12.91 5.74 6.56
C VAL A 33 -13.91 4.79 7.23
N LEU A 34 -14.18 3.65 6.61
CA LEU A 34 -15.11 2.66 7.14
C LEU A 34 -14.62 2.07 8.47
N THR A 35 -13.33 1.76 8.54
CA THR A 35 -12.72 1.06 9.68
C THR A 35 -12.19 2.01 10.76
N LEU A 36 -11.98 3.30 10.44
CA LEU A 36 -11.52 4.34 11.38
C LEU A 36 -12.42 4.46 12.61
N ASN A 37 -13.75 4.42 12.42
CA ASN A 37 -14.69 4.56 13.54
C ASN A 37 -14.45 3.47 14.61
N LEU A 38 -14.23 2.23 14.17
CA LEU A 38 -13.94 1.11 15.05
C LEU A 38 -12.55 1.25 15.68
N GLU A 39 -11.55 1.69 14.93
CA GLU A 39 -10.20 1.90 15.48
C GLU A 39 -10.15 2.97 16.56
N ILE A 40 -10.86 4.08 16.38
CA ILE A 40 -10.93 5.14 17.39
C ILE A 40 -11.63 4.64 18.66
N GLU A 41 -12.70 3.86 18.51
CA GLU A 41 -13.45 3.34 19.66
C GLU A 41 -12.65 2.28 20.44
N TYR A 42 -11.96 1.36 19.75
CA TYR A 42 -11.32 0.22 20.40
C TYR A 42 -9.83 0.40 20.68
N THR A 43 -9.11 1.16 19.86
CA THR A 43 -7.64 1.24 19.93
C THR A 43 -7.16 2.52 20.61
N TRP A 44 -7.80 3.66 20.36
CA TRP A 44 -7.33 4.95 20.90
C TRP A 44 -7.57 5.12 22.42
N GLY A 45 -8.44 4.31 23.02
CA GLY A 45 -8.69 4.31 24.47
C GLY A 45 -7.79 3.37 25.30
N ARG A 46 -6.93 2.58 24.66
CA ARG A 46 -6.13 1.51 25.30
C ARG A 46 -4.64 1.79 25.16
N ASN A 47 -3.83 1.22 26.06
CA ASN A 47 -2.36 1.27 25.94
C ASN A 47 -1.92 0.63 24.62
N LEU A 48 -1.38 1.45 23.71
CA LEU A 48 -0.84 1.01 22.43
C LEU A 48 0.30 0.00 22.66
N SER A 49 0.05 -1.27 22.34
CA SER A 49 1.06 -2.31 22.35
C SER A 49 1.97 -2.21 21.12
N LEU A 50 3.12 -2.86 21.17
CA LEU A 50 4.03 -3.00 20.02
C LEU A 50 3.31 -3.57 18.79
N LEU A 51 2.39 -4.52 18.98
CA LEU A 51 1.58 -5.08 17.92
C LEU A 51 0.61 -4.07 17.30
N ASP A 52 0.03 -3.18 18.12
CA ASP A 52 -0.88 -2.14 17.65
C ASP A 52 -0.11 -1.10 16.82
N CYS A 53 1.11 -0.75 17.25
CA CYS A 53 2.01 0.10 16.47
C CYS A 53 2.39 -0.53 15.13
N LEU A 54 2.73 -1.84 15.12
CA LEU A 54 3.05 -2.56 13.88
C LEU A 54 1.85 -2.61 12.93
N PHE A 55 0.66 -2.85 13.48
CA PHE A 55 -0.60 -2.84 12.74
C PHE A 55 -0.89 -1.48 12.12
N PHE A 56 -0.71 -0.39 12.87
CA PHE A 56 -0.83 0.95 12.30
C PHE A 56 0.22 1.19 11.20
N PHE A 57 1.47 0.77 11.42
CA PHE A 57 2.51 0.98 10.42
C PHE A 57 2.19 0.27 9.09
N THR A 58 1.78 -1.00 9.12
CA THR A 58 1.39 -1.72 7.89
C THR A 58 0.16 -1.12 7.23
N ARG A 59 -0.75 -0.55 8.02
CA ARG A 59 -1.98 0.07 7.52
C ARG A 59 -1.75 1.45 6.92
N TYR A 60 -0.84 2.26 7.46
CA TYR A 60 -0.52 3.60 6.94
C TYR A 60 0.61 3.60 5.91
N ALA A 61 1.46 2.57 5.86
CA ALA A 61 2.50 2.41 4.85
C ALA A 61 2.00 2.55 3.40
N PRO A 62 0.89 1.89 2.97
CA PRO A 62 0.39 2.04 1.60
C PRO A 62 -0.08 3.46 1.27
N PHE A 63 -0.51 4.27 2.24
CA PHE A 63 -0.82 5.69 1.99
C PHE A 63 0.42 6.49 1.60
N LEU A 64 1.55 6.22 2.26
CA LEU A 64 2.82 6.85 1.90
C LEU A 64 3.29 6.36 0.53
N ASP A 65 3.17 5.07 0.25
CA ASP A 65 3.61 4.49 -1.03
C ASP A 65 2.82 5.02 -2.23
N VAL A 66 1.49 5.07 -2.10
CA VAL A 66 0.60 5.64 -3.12
C VAL A 66 0.83 7.14 -3.27
N GLY A 67 1.03 7.87 -2.17
CA GLY A 67 1.34 9.31 -2.22
C GLY A 67 2.65 9.61 -2.96
N ILE A 68 3.69 8.82 -2.70
CA ILE A 68 4.99 8.95 -3.36
C ILE A 68 4.88 8.55 -4.85
N SER A 69 4.13 7.48 -5.16
CA SER A 69 3.90 7.03 -6.54
C SER A 69 3.08 8.04 -7.35
N LEU A 70 2.06 8.66 -6.76
CA LEU A 70 1.31 9.72 -7.44
C LEU A 70 2.17 10.98 -7.62
N TYR A 71 3.00 11.33 -6.64
CA TYR A 71 3.94 12.45 -6.75
C TYR A 71 4.94 12.23 -7.88
N SER A 72 5.55 11.05 -7.98
CA SER A 72 6.50 10.76 -9.07
C SER A 72 5.82 10.78 -10.45
N GLN A 73 4.55 10.39 -10.54
CA GLN A 73 3.77 10.36 -11.79
C GLN A 73 3.24 11.72 -12.24
N LEU A 74 2.97 12.63 -11.30
CA LEU A 74 2.46 13.98 -11.56
C LEU A 74 3.57 14.98 -11.90
N PHE A 75 4.80 14.73 -11.45
CA PHE A 75 5.95 15.59 -11.70
C PHE A 75 6.95 14.91 -12.66
N PRO A 76 6.80 15.05 -14.00
CA PRO A 76 7.64 14.37 -15.00
C PRO A 76 9.10 14.88 -15.09
N GLY A 77 9.59 15.59 -14.08
CA GLY A 77 10.95 16.15 -14.02
C GLY A 77 11.84 15.55 -12.92
N LEU A 78 11.43 14.44 -12.30
CA LEU A 78 12.22 13.81 -11.24
C LEU A 78 13.47 13.11 -11.79
N GLU A 79 14.58 13.26 -11.06
CA GLU A 79 15.85 12.60 -11.34
C GLU A 79 15.71 11.06 -11.26
N THR A 80 16.35 10.35 -12.20
CA THR A 80 16.31 8.88 -12.30
C THR A 80 16.72 8.17 -11.00
N SER A 81 17.65 8.76 -10.25
CA SER A 81 18.10 8.27 -8.94
C SER A 81 17.00 8.25 -7.87
N THR A 82 16.05 9.18 -7.96
CA THR A 82 14.91 9.26 -7.04
C THR A 82 13.86 8.21 -7.39
N CYS A 83 13.62 7.97 -8.68
CA CYS A 83 12.71 6.92 -9.15
C CYS A 83 13.15 5.52 -8.66
N GLU A 84 14.44 5.20 -8.79
CA GLU A 84 14.98 3.92 -8.31
C GLU A 84 14.82 3.75 -6.79
N ARG A 85 15.07 4.82 -6.02
CA ARG A 85 14.90 4.81 -4.56
C ARG A 85 13.44 4.60 -4.16
N VAL A 86 12.50 5.26 -4.85
CA VAL A 86 11.06 5.11 -4.61
C VAL A 86 10.63 3.68 -4.91
N TYR A 87 11.03 3.14 -6.05
CA TYR A 87 10.65 1.78 -6.44
C TYR A 87 11.23 0.73 -5.48
N ARG A 88 12.49 0.91 -5.07
CA ARG A 88 13.12 0.04 -4.06
C ARG A 88 12.42 0.15 -2.71
N PHE A 89 12.09 1.36 -2.28
CA PHE A 89 11.38 1.58 -1.02
C PHE A 89 9.99 0.93 -1.03
N SER A 90 9.23 1.09 -2.12
CA SER A 90 7.94 0.42 -2.32
C SER A 90 8.08 -1.11 -2.25
N ALA A 91 9.07 -1.68 -2.95
CA ALA A 91 9.32 -3.12 -2.91
C ALA A 91 9.63 -3.65 -1.49
N TRP A 92 10.44 -2.92 -0.72
CA TRP A 92 10.72 -3.28 0.67
C TRP A 92 9.48 -3.12 1.55
N SER A 93 8.70 -2.06 1.35
CA SER A 93 7.43 -1.82 2.06
C SER A 93 6.46 -3.00 1.87
N PHE A 94 6.27 -3.44 0.62
CA PHE A 94 5.45 -4.61 0.30
C PHE A 94 5.96 -5.88 0.97
N THR A 95 7.28 -6.13 0.91
CA THR A 95 7.89 -7.32 1.51
C THR A 95 7.66 -7.36 3.03
N ILE A 96 7.83 -6.23 3.70
CA ILE A 96 7.58 -6.11 5.15
C ILE A 96 6.10 -6.31 5.46
N GLY A 97 5.21 -5.74 4.64
CA GLY A 97 3.76 -5.91 4.78
C GLY A 97 3.33 -7.38 4.70
N ILE A 98 3.86 -8.13 3.71
CA ILE A 98 3.58 -9.57 3.55
C ILE A 98 4.09 -10.34 4.77
N ALA A 99 5.34 -10.12 5.19
CA ALA A 99 5.92 -10.83 6.33
C ALA A 99 5.10 -10.61 7.63
N ILE A 100 4.58 -9.39 7.83
CA ILE A 100 3.73 -9.10 8.98
C ILE A 100 2.36 -9.80 8.84
N GLY A 101 1.74 -9.77 7.67
CA GLY A 101 0.48 -10.47 7.41
C GLY A 101 0.58 -11.98 7.70
N GLU A 102 1.63 -12.63 7.19
CA GLU A 102 1.89 -14.04 7.46
C GLU A 102 2.10 -14.32 8.95
N SER A 103 2.81 -13.43 9.66
CA SER A 103 3.01 -13.58 11.11
C SER A 103 1.71 -13.48 11.91
N MET A 104 0.78 -12.61 11.49
CA MET A 104 -0.53 -12.47 12.11
C MET A 104 -1.39 -13.70 11.84
N GLU A 105 -1.37 -14.21 10.61
CA GLU A 105 -2.08 -15.43 10.24
C GLU A 105 -1.54 -16.66 10.99
N PHE A 106 -0.22 -16.76 11.17
CA PHE A 106 0.40 -17.82 11.95
C PHE A 106 -0.04 -17.81 13.41
N VAL A 107 -0.08 -16.62 14.04
CA VAL A 107 -0.59 -16.45 15.42
C VAL A 107 -2.06 -16.85 15.54
N SER A 108 -2.85 -16.48 14.54
CA SER A 108 -4.27 -16.82 14.41
C SER A 108 -4.46 -18.34 14.30
N ASN A 109 -3.80 -18.99 13.35
CA ASN A 109 -3.82 -20.43 13.13
C ASN A 109 -3.37 -21.22 14.38
N ALA A 110 -2.31 -20.77 15.06
CA ALA A 110 -1.84 -21.41 16.29
C ALA A 110 -2.85 -21.30 17.45
N SER A 111 -3.65 -20.24 17.48
CA SER A 111 -4.63 -19.99 18.55
C SER A 111 -5.96 -20.72 18.35
N TYR A 112 -6.36 -20.99 17.10
CA TYR A 112 -7.62 -21.68 16.77
C TYR A 112 -7.46 -22.71 15.64
N PRO A 113 -6.72 -23.80 15.89
CA PRO A 113 -6.47 -24.87 14.91
C PRO A 113 -7.74 -25.66 14.51
N TRP A 114 -8.83 -25.49 15.26
CA TRP A 114 -10.10 -26.20 15.11
C TRP A 114 -11.05 -25.55 14.09
N LEU A 115 -10.84 -24.29 13.70
CA LEU A 115 -11.65 -23.61 12.68
C LEU A 115 -11.30 -23.99 11.24
N ILE A 116 -10.16 -24.66 11.01
CA ILE A 116 -9.63 -24.98 9.67
C ILE A 116 -10.09 -26.37 9.19
N ASN A 117 -10.74 -27.15 10.06
CA ASN A 117 -11.27 -28.48 9.76
C ASN A 117 -12.82 -28.53 9.72
N LEU A 118 -13.48 -27.38 9.63
CA LEU A 118 -14.94 -27.23 9.45
C LEU A 118 -15.25 -26.73 8.04
#